data_AF-A0A1X7GDF6-F1
#
_entry.id   AF-A0A1X7GDF6-F1
#
_cell.length_a   1.000
_cell.length_b   1.000
_cell.length_c   1.000
_cell.angle_alpha   90.00
_cell.angle_beta   90.00
_cell.angle_gamma   90.00
#
_symmetry.space_group_name_H-M   'P 1'
#
loop_
_entity.id
_entity.type
_entity.pdbx_description
1 polymer ?
#
loop_
_entity_poly.entity_id
_entity_poly.type
_entity_poly.pdbx_seq_one_letter_code
_entity_poly.pdbx_strand_id
1 'polypeptide(L)'
;MIEDSVFKHVRTMLKRQHALPVQSCRVSQPVQRPWGRTYRLVEWTVTKDAPSHRCVVPAELSAAEIARHVAAHIPGRIYFDEPR
;
A
#
# COMPACT_ATOMS: atom_id res chain seq x y z
N MET A 1 -3.23 -10.62 12.24
CA MET A 1 -1.91 -10.64 11.55
C MET A 1 -1.60 -9.25 11.00
N ILE A 2 -0.38 -8.95 10.52
CA ILE A 2 -0.06 -7.60 10.00
C ILE A 2 -1.00 -7.19 8.85
N GLU A 3 -1.41 -8.15 8.03
CA GLU A 3 -2.33 -7.96 6.90
C GLU A 3 -3.68 -7.35 7.31
N ASP A 4 -4.35 -7.89 8.33
CA ASP A 4 -5.65 -7.37 8.80
C ASP A 4 -5.56 -5.90 9.24
N SER A 5 -4.46 -5.58 9.92
CA SER A 5 -4.17 -4.22 10.36
C SER A 5 -3.92 -3.30 9.18
N VAL A 6 -3.11 -3.74 8.21
CA VAL A 6 -2.87 -2.97 6.97
C VAL A 6 -4.17 -2.76 6.20
N PHE A 7 -4.98 -3.79 6.01
CA PHE A 7 -6.27 -3.69 5.33
C PHE A 7 -7.18 -2.66 5.99
N LYS A 8 -7.33 -2.68 7.32
CA LYS A 8 -8.14 -1.70 8.05
C LYS A 8 -7.65 -0.26 7.83
N HIS A 9 -6.33 -0.04 7.86
CA HIS A 9 -5.75 1.29 7.65
C HIS A 9 -5.88 1.75 6.19
N VAL A 10 -5.51 0.90 5.23
CA VAL A 10 -5.61 1.17 3.78
C VAL A 10 -7.06 1.48 3.40
N ARG A 11 -8.02 0.67 3.83
CA ARG A 11 -9.45 0.90 3.57
C ARG A 11 -9.92 2.23 4.13
N THR A 12 -9.52 2.57 5.35
CA THR A 12 -9.89 3.84 5.98
C THR A 12 -9.27 5.03 5.25
N MET A 13 -7.97 4.97 4.96
CA MET A 13 -7.23 6.06 4.34
C MET A 13 -7.67 6.30 2.90
N LEU A 14 -7.72 5.25 2.07
CA LEU A 14 -8.09 5.39 0.65
C LEU A 14 -9.55 5.82 0.47
N LYS A 15 -10.46 5.35 1.33
CA LYS A 15 -11.85 5.84 1.35
C LYS A 15 -11.90 7.33 1.70
N ARG A 16 -11.15 7.77 2.71
CA ARG A 16 -11.17 9.17 3.19
C ARG A 16 -10.49 10.14 2.22
N GLN A 17 -9.35 9.76 1.65
CA GLN A 17 -8.50 10.67 0.87
C GLN A 17 -8.82 10.66 -0.63
N HIS A 18 -9.31 9.53 -1.14
CA HIS A 18 -9.46 9.33 -2.58
C HIS A 18 -10.84 8.80 -2.99
N ALA A 19 -11.77 8.64 -2.03
CA ALA A 19 -13.07 8.03 -2.26
C ALA A 19 -13.00 6.63 -2.90
N LEU A 20 -11.90 5.90 -2.66
CA LEU A 20 -11.66 4.57 -3.23
C LEU A 20 -12.17 3.46 -2.27
N PRO A 21 -13.18 2.67 -2.69
CA PRO A 21 -13.71 1.58 -1.87
C PRO A 21 -12.82 0.33 -2.00
N VAL A 22 -11.84 0.20 -1.11
CA VAL A 22 -10.94 -0.97 -1.06
C VAL A 22 -11.73 -2.21 -0.64
N GLN A 23 -11.65 -3.26 -1.45
CA GLN A 23 -12.34 -4.53 -1.22
C GLN A 23 -11.44 -5.57 -0.54
N SER A 24 -10.18 -5.65 -0.99
CA SER A 24 -9.20 -6.58 -0.44
C SER A 24 -7.84 -5.91 -0.35
N CYS A 25 -7.00 -6.40 0.57
CA CYS A 25 -5.61 -6.02 0.69
C CYS A 25 -4.81 -7.23 1.15
N ARG A 26 -3.74 -7.54 0.44
CA ARG A 26 -2.80 -8.61 0.79
C ARG A 26 -1.43 -8.02 1.05
N VAL A 27 -0.73 -8.57 2.04
CA VAL A 27 0.64 -8.19 2.37
C VAL A 27 1.52 -9.43 2.34
N SER A 28 2.54 -9.42 1.50
CA SER A 28 3.47 -10.54 1.44
C SER A 28 4.26 -10.68 2.74
N GLN A 29 4.82 -11.88 2.96
CA GLN A 29 5.94 -12.02 3.89
C GLN A 29 7.11 -11.12 3.46
N PRO A 30 8.01 -10.73 4.39
CA PRO A 30 9.24 -10.04 4.04
C PRO A 30 10.04 -10.82 2.98
N VAL A 31 10.42 -10.14 1.91
CA VAL A 31 11.24 -10.69 0.83
C VAL A 31 12.63 -10.07 0.91
N GLN A 32 13.64 -10.92 1.07
CA GLN A 32 15.04 -10.52 1.03
C GLN A 32 15.52 -10.46 -0.41
N ARG A 33 16.13 -9.34 -0.81
CA ARG A 33 16.80 -9.22 -2.12
C ARG A 33 18.26 -9.66 -2.00
N PRO A 34 18.87 -10.17 -3.09
CA PRO A 34 20.31 -10.42 -3.14
C PRO A 34 21.14 -9.18 -2.80
N TRP A 35 20.66 -8.01 -3.20
CA TRP A 35 21.20 -6.70 -2.84
C TRP A 35 20.07 -5.73 -2.50
N GLY A 36 20.26 -4.91 -1.46
CA GLY A 36 19.30 -3.92 -1.00
C GLY A 36 18.47 -4.34 0.21
N ARG A 37 17.49 -3.52 0.57
CA ARG A 37 16.67 -3.69 1.77
C ARG A 37 15.59 -4.75 1.57
N THR A 38 15.26 -5.46 2.66
CA THR A 38 14.10 -6.35 2.73
C THR A 38 12.83 -5.55 2.48
N TYR A 39 11.88 -6.11 1.74
CA TYR A 39 10.65 -5.43 1.39
C TYR A 39 9.42 -6.31 1.59
N ARG A 40 8.24 -5.70 1.57
CA ARG A 40 6.95 -6.39 1.40
C ARG A 40 6.25 -5.88 0.15
N LEU A 41 5.53 -6.77 -0.51
CA LEU A 41 4.59 -6.42 -1.57
C LEU A 41 3.21 -6.21 -0.94
N VAL A 42 2.58 -5.08 -1.25
CA VAL A 42 1.20 -4.80 -0.86
C VAL A 42 0.37 -4.78 -2.13
N GLU A 43 -0.67 -5.60 -2.17
CA GLU A 43 -1.62 -5.69 -3.29
C GLU A 43 -3.02 -5.35 -2.78
N TRP A 44 -3.76 -4.51 -3.50
CA TRP A 44 -5.15 -4.19 -3.12
C TRP A 44 -6.06 -4.07 -4.32
N THR A 45 -7.34 -4.36 -4.10
CA THR A 45 -8.39 -4.21 -5.12
C THR A 45 -9.39 -3.15 -4.69
N VAL A 46 -9.95 -2.44 -5.68
CA VAL A 46 -11.04 -1.48 -5.49
C VAL A 46 -12.28 -1.99 -6.21
N THR A 47 -13.47 -1.60 -5.74
CA THR A 47 -14.74 -1.99 -6.39
C THR A 47 -14.77 -1.53 -7.86
N LYS A 48 -15.26 -2.41 -8.75
CA LYS A 48 -15.34 -2.31 -10.23
C LYS A 48 -14.08 -2.75 -10.96
N ASP A 49 -13.98 -4.04 -11.32
CA ASP A 49 -13.13 -4.72 -12.33
C ASP A 49 -11.75 -4.13 -12.71
N ALA A 50 -11.15 -3.34 -11.83
CA ALA A 50 -9.83 -2.78 -12.04
C ALA A 50 -8.80 -3.86 -11.69
N PRO A 51 -7.70 -3.94 -12.45
CA PRO A 51 -6.59 -4.81 -12.07
C PRO A 51 -6.11 -4.46 -10.67
N SER A 52 -5.65 -5.48 -9.93
CA SER A 52 -5.09 -5.30 -8.60
C SER A 52 -3.97 -4.25 -8.63
N HIS A 53 -4.05 -3.26 -7.75
CA HIS A 53 -2.98 -2.30 -7.53
C HIS A 53 -1.88 -2.92 -6.68
N ARG A 54 -0.64 -2.50 -6.89
CA ARG A 54 0.53 -3.06 -6.20
C ARG A 54 1.52 -1.98 -5.85
N CYS A 55 2.13 -2.07 -4.67
CA CYS A 55 3.28 -1.26 -4.30
C CYS A 55 4.29 -2.05 -3.47
N VAL A 56 5.55 -1.66 -3.54
CA VAL A 56 6.64 -2.23 -2.72
C VAL A 56 6.94 -1.27 -1.57
N VAL A 57 7.06 -1.81 -0.36
CA VAL A 57 7.36 -1.05 0.87
C VAL A 57 8.50 -1.71 1.66
N PRO A 58 9.30 -0.95 2.44
CA PRO A 58 10.26 -1.55 3.37
C PRO A 58 9.59 -2.51 4.36
N ALA A 59 10.27 -3.62 4.70
CA ALA A 59 9.70 -4.69 5.53
C ALA A 59 9.57 -4.32 7.02
N GLU A 60 10.28 -3.29 7.47
CA GLU A 60 10.24 -2.77 8.83
C GLU A 60 9.04 -1.84 9.09
N LEU A 61 8.35 -1.40 8.03
CA LEU A 61 7.22 -0.48 8.19
C LEU A 61 6.08 -1.12 8.98
N SER A 62 5.52 -0.32 9.88
CA SER A 62 4.29 -0.62 10.61
C SER A 62 3.07 -0.59 9.69
N ALA A 63 1.96 -1.17 10.13
CA ALA A 63 0.73 -1.20 9.34
C ALA A 63 0.21 0.21 8.96
N ALA A 64 0.37 1.19 9.85
CA ALA A 64 -0.03 2.57 9.59
C ALA A 64 0.88 3.25 8.55
N GLU A 65 2.19 3.03 8.62
CA GLU A 65 3.14 3.57 7.64
C GLU A 65 2.94 2.95 6.26
N ILE A 66 2.68 1.65 6.20
CA ILE A 66 2.32 0.96 4.95
C ILE A 66 1.09 1.63 4.32
N ALA A 67 0.05 1.91 5.11
CA ALA A 67 -1.16 2.55 4.57
C ALA A 67 -0.90 3.97 4.05
N ARG A 68 -0.02 4.75 4.69
CA ARG A 68 0.43 6.05 4.17
C ARG A 68 1.15 5.92 2.84
N HIS A 69 2.06 4.96 2.73
CA HIS A 69 2.75 4.66 1.47
C HIS A 69 1.77 4.25 0.37
N VAL A 70 0.81 3.37 0.66
CA VAL A 70 -0.22 2.94 -0.29
C VAL A 70 -1.06 4.12 -0.77
N ALA A 71 -1.49 5.01 0.14
CA ALA A 71 -2.26 6.20 -0.21
C ALA A 71 -1.48 7.19 -1.08
N ALA A 72 -0.18 7.35 -0.82
CA ALA A 72 0.70 8.14 -1.67
C ALA A 72 0.97 7.48 -3.04
N HIS A 73 0.90 6.15 -3.14
CA HIS A 73 1.27 5.36 -4.32
C HIS A 73 0.15 5.20 -5.37
N ILE A 74 -1.00 5.87 -5.28
CA ILE A 74 -2.10 5.65 -6.24
C ILE A 74 -1.60 5.83 -7.70
N PRO A 75 -1.61 4.76 -8.53
CA PRO A 75 -1.07 4.82 -9.89
C PRO A 75 -1.76 5.90 -10.72
N GLY A 76 -0.97 6.78 -11.34
CA GLY A 76 -1.46 7.91 -12.13
C GLY A 76 -1.56 9.24 -11.36
N ARG A 77 -1.27 9.28 -10.06
CA ARG A 77 -1.03 10.54 -9.32
C ARG A 77 0.36 10.52 -8.69
N ILE A 78 1.33 11.05 -9.41
CA ILE A 78 2.64 11.37 -8.82
C ILE A 78 2.46 12.67 -8.05
N TYR A 79 2.36 12.61 -6.72
CA TYR A 79 2.71 13.78 -5.91
C TYR A 79 4.23 13.81 -5.83
N PHE A 80 4.85 14.54 -6.76
CA PHE A 80 6.20 15.03 -6.53
C PHE A 80 6.09 16.04 -5.39
N ASP A 81 6.32 15.58 -4.16
CA ASP A 81 6.75 16.49 -3.10
C ASP A 81 8.28 16.44 -3.08
N GLU A 82 8.86 17.17 -4.03
CA GLU A 82 10.29 17.46 -4.06
C GLU A 82 10.49 18.72 -3.22
N PRO A 83 11.27 18.70 -2.13
CA PRO A 83 11.58 19.91 -1.40
C PRO A 83 12.44 20.81 -2.31
N ARG A 84 11.93 22.02 -2.55
CA ARG A 84 12.59 23.08 -3.32
C ARG A 84 13.67 23.79 -2.49
#